data_AF-A0A960F506-F1
#
_entry.id   AF-A0A960F506-F1
#
_cell.length_a   1.000
_cell.length_b   1.000
_cell.length_c   1.000
_cell.angle_alpha   90.00
_cell.angle_beta   90.00
_cell.angle_gamma   90.00
#
_symmetry.space_group_name_H-M   'P 1'
#
loop_
_entity.id
_entity.type
_entity.pdbx_description
1 polymer ?
#
loop_
_entity_poly.entity_id
_entity_poly.type
_entity_poly.pdbx_seq_one_letter_code
_entity_poly.pdbx_strand_id
1 'polypeptide(L)'
;MTRRGTHSPYVDGPICLTVISVVPTSRRRMDVDNLVKGLLDSLQGVMYVNDSQVQCLTTRRVGYKGTEGYYLISARAVHDYGADVVFDDGESPNIVVGSRIGP
;
A
#
# COMPACT_ATOMS: atom_id res chain seq x y z
N MET A 1 13.98 -8.41 -31.92
CA MET A 1 12.57 -7.98 -31.95
C MET A 1 12.07 -7.87 -30.53
N THR A 2 11.96 -6.63 -30.02
CA THR A 2 11.54 -6.32 -28.65
C THR A 2 10.05 -6.60 -28.52
N ARG A 3 9.66 -7.69 -27.83
CA ARG A 3 8.27 -7.86 -27.39
C ARG A 3 7.98 -6.73 -26.42
N ARG A 4 7.04 -5.85 -26.77
CA ARG A 4 6.37 -4.96 -25.81
C ARG A 4 5.72 -5.86 -24.77
N GLY A 5 6.43 -6.06 -23.67
CA GLY A 5 5.98 -6.89 -22.56
C GLY A 5 4.71 -6.27 -22.00
N THR A 6 3.61 -6.99 -22.15
CA THR A 6 2.47 -6.89 -21.26
C THR A 6 3.01 -6.94 -19.83
N HIS A 7 2.99 -5.81 -19.14
CA HIS A 7 3.35 -5.70 -17.74
C HIS A 7 2.33 -6.53 -16.96
N SER A 8 2.70 -7.75 -16.55
CA SER A 8 1.90 -8.54 -15.61
C SER A 8 2.17 -7.97 -14.22
N PRO A 9 1.24 -7.22 -13.62
CA PRO A 9 1.57 -6.41 -12.47
C PRO A 9 1.50 -7.31 -11.22
N TYR A 10 2.65 -7.64 -10.65
CA TYR A 10 2.80 -7.78 -9.21
C TYR A 10 2.03 -8.88 -8.46
N VAL A 11 1.58 -9.94 -9.14
CA VAL A 11 0.70 -10.96 -8.51
C VAL A 11 1.42 -11.79 -7.42
N ASP A 12 2.73 -12.03 -7.55
CA ASP A 12 3.47 -12.95 -6.65
C ASP A 12 4.45 -12.26 -5.69
N GLY A 13 4.58 -10.93 -5.75
CA GLY A 13 5.59 -10.18 -4.99
C GLY A 13 5.01 -9.36 -3.83
N PRO A 14 5.86 -8.88 -2.90
CA PRO A 14 5.44 -7.91 -1.90
C PRO A 14 5.02 -6.59 -2.55
N ILE A 15 3.97 -5.98 -2.01
CA ILE A 15 3.37 -4.75 -2.51
C ILE A 15 3.18 -3.71 -1.41
N CYS A 16 3.17 -2.47 -1.86
CA CYS A 16 2.88 -1.29 -1.07
C CYS A 16 1.60 -0.64 -1.57
N LEU A 17 0.65 -0.40 -0.66
CA LEU A 17 -0.66 0.17 -0.98
C LEU A 17 -0.80 1.57 -0.38
N THR A 18 -1.36 2.48 -1.18
CA THR A 18 -1.88 3.76 -0.70
C THR A 18 -3.38 3.81 -0.97
N VAL A 19 -4.17 3.99 0.08
CA VAL A 19 -5.63 4.08 0.02
C VAL A 19 -6.07 5.46 0.50
N ILE A 20 -6.73 6.21 -0.38
CA ILE A 20 -7.40 7.45 -0.02
C ILE A 20 -8.90 7.19 -0.04
N SER A 21 -9.52 7.21 1.14
CA SER A 21 -10.97 7.13 1.32
C SER A 21 -11.57 8.52 1.20
N VAL A 22 -12.21 8.81 0.07
CA VAL A 22 -12.94 10.06 -0.15
C VAL A 22 -14.38 9.84 0.28
N VAL A 23 -14.80 10.52 1.35
CA VAL A 23 -16.08 10.28 2.00
C VAL A 23 -16.85 11.58 2.20
N PRO A 24 -18.18 11.60 2.04
CA PRO A 24 -19.00 12.76 2.36
C PRO A 24 -18.71 13.29 3.77
N THR A 25 -18.60 14.60 3.90
CA THR A 25 -18.46 15.26 5.20
C THR A 25 -19.76 15.07 5.98
N SER A 26 -19.74 14.14 6.92
CA SER A 26 -20.86 13.83 7.81
C SER A 26 -20.46 14.04 9.27
N ARG A 27 -21.45 14.36 10.11
CA ARG A 27 -21.29 14.37 11.58
C ARG A 27 -21.14 12.95 12.15
N ARG A 28 -21.42 11.92 11.36
CA ARG A 28 -21.23 10.53 11.76
C ARG A 28 -19.73 10.22 11.80
N ARG A 29 -19.27 9.71 12.95
CA ARG A 29 -17.94 9.13 13.07
C ARG A 29 -17.88 7.90 12.16
N MET A 30 -16.90 7.88 11.27
CA MET A 30 -16.60 6.76 10.40
C MET A 30 -15.25 6.20 10.79
N ASP A 31 -15.22 4.90 11.04
CA ASP A 31 -14.03 4.16 11.44
C ASP A 31 -13.26 3.77 10.17
N VAL A 32 -12.13 4.47 9.95
CA VAL A 32 -11.34 4.38 8.71
C VAL A 32 -10.66 3.03 8.58
N ASP A 33 -10.25 2.43 9.68
CA ASP A 33 -9.68 1.09 9.76
C ASP A 33 -10.66 0.02 9.27
N ASN A 34 -11.92 0.08 9.69
CA ASN A 34 -12.96 -0.86 9.24
C ASN A 34 -13.24 -0.71 7.73
N LEU A 35 -13.27 0.52 7.22
CA LEU A 35 -13.43 0.78 5.79
C LEU A 35 -12.27 0.22 4.97
N VAL A 36 -11.04 0.46 5.43
CA VAL A 36 -9.84 -0.02 4.75
C VAL A 36 -9.75 -1.54 4.84
N LYS A 37 -10.09 -2.15 5.98
CA LYS A 37 -10.08 -3.61 6.13
C LYS A 37 -11.01 -4.27 5.10
N GLY A 38 -12.27 -3.83 5.02
CA GLY A 38 -13.21 -4.39 4.04
C GLY A 38 -12.77 -4.16 2.58
N LEU A 39 -12.10 -3.04 2.30
CA LEU A 39 -11.51 -2.80 0.98
C LEU A 39 -10.38 -3.79 0.68
N LEU A 40 -9.44 -3.99 1.60
CA LEU A 40 -8.32 -4.93 1.42
C LEU A 40 -8.83 -6.36 1.25
N ASP A 41 -9.83 -6.77 2.03
CA ASP A 41 -10.46 -8.08 1.88
C ASP A 41 -11.08 -8.25 0.48
N SER A 42 -11.63 -7.17 -0.10
CA SER A 42 -12.21 -7.17 -1.46
C SER A 42 -11.17 -7.14 -2.58
N LEU A 43 -9.96 -6.64 -2.31
CA LEU A 43 -8.86 -6.60 -3.27
C LEU A 43 -8.09 -7.92 -3.35
N GLN A 44 -8.19 -8.76 -2.31
CA GLN A 44 -7.57 -10.08 -2.31
C GLN A 44 -8.20 -10.98 -3.39
N GLY A 45 -7.35 -11.67 -4.15
CA GLY A 45 -7.73 -12.46 -5.33
C GLY A 45 -7.93 -11.63 -6.60
N VAL A 46 -7.92 -10.29 -6.50
CA VAL A 46 -8.04 -9.37 -7.65
C VAL A 46 -6.73 -8.64 -7.91
N MET A 47 -6.17 -8.00 -6.88
CA MET A 47 -4.98 -7.16 -6.96
C MET A 47 -3.72 -7.86 -6.43
N TYR A 48 -3.89 -8.81 -5.49
CA TYR A 48 -2.85 -9.64 -4.89
C TYR A 48 -3.49 -10.94 -4.41
N VAL A 49 -2.70 -12.01 -4.24
CA VAL A 49 -3.21 -13.34 -3.87
C VAL A 49 -3.53 -13.42 -2.38
N ASN A 50 -2.68 -12.82 -1.56
CA ASN A 50 -2.77 -12.89 -0.10
C ASN A 50 -2.42 -11.56 0.56
N ASP A 51 -3.12 -11.20 1.64
CA ASP A 51 -2.88 -9.95 2.39
C ASP A 51 -1.48 -9.88 3.01
N SER A 52 -0.82 -11.02 3.26
CA SER A 52 0.61 -11.08 3.65
C SER A 52 1.57 -10.47 2.63
N GLN A 53 1.14 -10.26 1.37
CA GLN A 53 1.93 -9.54 0.38
C GLN A 53 1.97 -8.03 0.65
N VAL A 54 1.02 -7.48 1.41
CA VAL A 54 0.97 -6.05 1.73
C VAL A 54 1.97 -5.72 2.83
N GLN A 55 3.17 -5.28 2.45
CA GLN A 55 4.21 -4.92 3.41
C GLN A 55 4.09 -3.49 3.92
N CYS A 56 3.51 -2.59 3.13
CA CYS A 56 3.26 -1.23 3.56
C CYS A 56 1.87 -0.74 3.14
N LEU A 57 1.19 -0.07 4.07
CA LEU A 57 -0.16 0.44 3.88
C LEU A 57 -0.22 1.88 4.39
N THR A 58 -0.45 2.81 3.47
CA THR A 58 -0.76 4.21 3.81
C THR A 58 -2.25 4.43 3.62
N THR A 59 -2.93 4.88 4.67
CA THR A 59 -4.36 5.20 4.62
C THR A 59 -4.57 6.68 4.89
N ARG A 60 -5.43 7.32 4.10
CA ARG A 60 -5.87 8.70 4.32
C ARG A 60 -7.37 8.80 4.15
N ARG A 61 -8.01 9.60 5.00
CA ARG A 61 -9.41 9.98 4.85
C ARG A 61 -9.49 11.42 4.39
N VAL A 62 -10.27 11.66 3.35
CA VAL A 62 -10.58 13.01 2.84
C VAL A 62 -12.08 13.22 2.93
N GLY A 63 -12.49 14.19 3.76
CA GLY A 63 -13.88 14.65 3.81
C GLY A 63 -14.16 15.63 2.67
N TYR A 64 -15.26 15.46 1.95
CA TYR A 64 -15.66 16.38 0.88
C TYR A 64 -17.18 16.63 0.87
N LYS A 65 -17.63 17.71 0.22
CA LYS A 65 -19.03 18.17 0.26
C LYS A 65 -19.98 17.48 -0.75
N GLY A 66 -19.64 16.31 -1.27
CA GLY A 66 -20.52 15.53 -2.15
C GLY A 66 -21.29 14.43 -1.43
N THR A 67 -21.92 13.55 -2.21
CA THR A 67 -22.86 12.53 -1.71
C THR A 67 -22.35 11.10 -1.80
N GLU A 68 -21.33 10.82 -2.59
CA GLU A 68 -20.85 9.46 -2.86
C GLU A 68 -19.46 9.20 -2.28
N GLY A 69 -19.23 8.04 -1.69
CA GLY A 69 -17.91 7.63 -1.25
C GLY A 69 -17.15 6.94 -2.38
N TYR A 70 -15.84 7.18 -2.50
CA TYR A 70 -14.99 6.40 -3.40
C TYR A 70 -13.57 6.25 -2.83
N TYR A 71 -12.85 5.26 -3.37
CA TYR A 71 -11.45 5.00 -3.01
C TYR A 71 -10.55 5.36 -4.18
N LEU A 72 -9.44 6.06 -3.89
CA LEU A 72 -8.30 6.13 -4.79
C LEU A 72 -7.24 5.19 -4.26
N ILE A 73 -6.83 4.24 -5.10
CA ILE A 73 -5.91 3.16 -4.73
C ILE A 73 -4.70 3.24 -5.64
N SER A 74 -3.51 3.23 -5.04
CA SER A 74 -2.25 3.05 -5.75
C SER A 74 -1.54 1.84 -5.16
N ALA A 75 -1.12 0.91 -6.00
CA ALA A 75 -0.22 -0.17 -5.64
C ALA A 75 1.13 0.00 -6.35
N ARG A 76 2.18 -0.38 -5.65
CA ARG A 76 3.55 -0.43 -6.16
C ARG A 76 4.20 -1.72 -5.70
N ALA A 77 5.04 -2.33 -6.54
CA ALA A 77 5.94 -3.37 -6.04
C ALA A 77 6.83 -2.81 -4.93
N VAL A 78 7.11 -3.66 -3.95
CA VAL A 78 8.31 -3.51 -3.15
C VAL A 78 9.46 -4.12 -3.95
N HIS A 79 10.51 -3.33 -4.11
CA HIS A 79 11.77 -3.80 -4.64
C HIS A 79 12.74 -4.04 -3.49
N ASP A 80 13.67 -4.97 -3.66
CA ASP A 80 14.74 -5.17 -2.68
C ASP A 80 15.52 -3.86 -2.50
N TYR A 81 16.05 -3.65 -1.29
CA TYR A 81 16.78 -2.42 -0.96
C TYR A 81 17.92 -2.12 -1.95
N GLY A 82 18.56 -3.16 -2.49
CA GLY A 82 19.63 -3.07 -3.49
C GLY A 82 19.19 -2.58 -4.87
N ALA A 83 17.88 -2.53 -5.16
CA ALA A 83 17.38 -2.13 -6.48
C ALA A 83 17.60 -0.62 -6.77
N ASP A 84 17.71 0.20 -5.73
CA ASP A 84 17.96 1.65 -5.84
C ASP A 84 19.37 2.04 -5.36
N VAL A 85 20.24 1.06 -5.10
CA VAL A 85 21.62 1.30 -4.64
C VAL A 85 22.51 1.63 -5.83
N VAL A 86 23.00 2.87 -5.89
CA VAL A 86 23.94 3.34 -6.93
C VAL A 86 25.39 2.94 -6.60
N PHE A 87 25.69 2.70 -5.31
CA PHE A 87 26.99 2.26 -4.81
C PHE A 87 26.80 1.18 -3.75
N ASP A 88 27.12 -0.06 -4.13
CA ASP A 88 27.16 -1.22 -3.23
C ASP A 88 28.58 -1.36 -2.71
N ASP A 89 28.81 -1.06 -1.42
CA ASP A 89 30.11 -1.17 -0.76
C ASP A 89 30.41 -2.61 -0.28
N GLY A 90 29.51 -3.57 -0.57
CA GLY A 90 29.66 -4.98 -0.25
C GLY A 90 29.38 -5.32 1.22
N GLU A 91 29.01 -4.34 2.05
CA GLU A 91 28.59 -4.56 3.42
C GLU A 91 27.06 -4.69 3.50
N SER A 92 26.57 -5.69 4.25
CA SER A 92 25.13 -5.83 4.46
C SER A 92 24.59 -4.66 5.30
N PRO A 93 23.47 -4.02 4.91
CA PRO A 93 22.94 -2.89 5.66
C PRO A 93 22.51 -3.31 7.06
N ASN A 94 22.90 -2.52 8.05
CA ASN A 94 22.41 -2.69 9.42
C ASN A 94 20.97 -2.16 9.51
N ILE A 95 20.00 -3.06 9.58
CA ILE A 95 18.60 -2.72 9.80
C ILE A 95 18.46 -2.20 11.24
N VAL A 96 18.35 -0.88 11.38
CA VAL A 96 18.13 -0.24 12.68
C VAL A 96 16.65 -0.36 13.04
N VAL A 97 16.30 -1.35 13.86
CA VAL A 97 14.97 -1.44 14.45
C VAL A 97 14.87 -0.37 15.52
N GLY A 98 14.04 0.64 15.29
CA GLY A 98 13.79 1.71 16.27
C GLY A 98 13.21 1.13 17.56
N SER A 99 13.97 1.17 18.64
CA SER A 99 13.47 0.89 19.99
C SER A 99 12.41 1.92 20.35
N ARG A 100 11.27 1.49 20.90
CA ARG A 100 10.33 2.42 21.55
C ARG A 100 11.09 3.17 22.64
N ILE A 101 11.20 4.49 22.51
CA ILE A 101 11.47 5.34 23.68
C ILE A 101 10.24 5.20 24.56
N GLY A 102 10.41 4.70 25.78
CA GLY A 102 9.34 4.68 26.77
C GLY A 102 9.91 4.96 28.15
N PRO A 103 9.03 5.17 29.14
CA PRO A 103 7.94 6.15 29.15
C PRO A 103 8.43 7.61 29.30
#